data_AF-A0A3M8AKI5-F1
#
_entry.id   AF-A0A3M8AKI5-F1
#
_cell.length_a   1.000
_cell.length_b   1.000
_cell.length_c   1.000
_cell.angle_alpha   90.00
_cell.angle_beta   90.00
_cell.angle_gamma   90.00
#
_symmetry.space_group_name_H-M   'P 1'
#
loop_
_entity.id
_entity.type
_entity.pdbx_description
1 polymer ?
#
loop_
_entity_poly.entity_id
_entity_poly.type
_entity_poly.pdbx_seq_one_letter_code
_entity_poly.pdbx_strand_id
1 'polypeptide(L)'
;MNREKMLASSEWVMGKSKHGELVQGFVETVDSSRGIAHVFVVKSDNEEAIGRLAAIPLQRLERMSTGTFDDLEQLHDLIELALVTKDKAWFMELTAKLQEKQQTASERQSRKTRSFSARNRLGTSAIWEQ
;
A
#
# COMPACT_ATOMS: atom_id res chain seq x y z
N MET A 1 -17.81 16.83 -10.04
CA MET A 1 -18.50 16.08 -8.97
C MET A 1 -17.42 15.54 -8.03
N ASN A 2 -17.00 16.32 -7.03
CA ASN A 2 -15.96 15.89 -6.09
C ASN A 2 -16.57 14.86 -5.14
N ARG A 3 -16.15 13.61 -5.24
CA ARG A 3 -16.49 12.57 -4.26
C ARG A 3 -15.66 12.86 -3.01
N GLU A 4 -16.16 13.72 -2.13
CA GLU A 4 -15.67 13.80 -0.76
C GLU A 4 -15.82 12.42 -0.13
N LYS A 5 -14.70 11.71 0.00
CA LYS A 5 -14.67 10.33 0.44
C LYS A 5 -14.93 10.34 1.94
N MET A 6 -16.18 10.10 2.34
CA MET A 6 -16.56 9.95 3.75
C MET A 6 -15.66 8.91 4.41
N LEU A 7 -15.01 9.30 5.49
CA LEU A 7 -14.34 8.36 6.39
C LEU A 7 -15.42 7.50 7.05
N ALA A 8 -15.20 6.19 7.07
CA ALA A 8 -16.06 5.24 7.75
C ALA A 8 -15.37 4.73 9.02
N SER A 9 -16.13 4.10 9.91
CA SER A 9 -15.57 3.35 11.04
C SER A 9 -14.62 2.24 10.53
N SER A 10 -13.61 1.94 11.33
CA SER A 10 -12.54 0.96 11.06
C SER A 10 -11.57 1.32 9.92
N GLU A 11 -11.63 2.55 9.40
CA GLU A 11 -10.65 3.04 8.43
C GLU A 11 -9.37 3.51 9.12
N TRP A 12 -8.22 3.14 8.55
CA TRP A 12 -6.91 3.64 9.01
C TRP A 12 -6.71 5.09 8.57
N VAL A 13 -6.35 5.94 9.53
CA VAL A 13 -6.20 7.37 9.35
C VAL A 13 -4.95 7.88 10.06
N MET A 14 -4.42 8.97 9.52
CA MET A 14 -3.35 9.75 10.11
C MET A 14 -3.81 11.19 10.20
N GLY A 15 -3.45 11.88 11.27
CA GLY A 15 -3.80 13.29 11.42
C GLY A 15 -3.08 13.96 12.56
N LYS A 16 -3.42 15.22 12.78
CA LYS A 16 -2.86 16.01 13.89
C LYS A 16 -3.89 16.26 14.98
N SER A 17 -3.50 15.94 16.21
CA SER A 17 -4.24 16.26 17.43
C SER A 17 -4.41 17.78 17.60
N LYS A 18 -5.27 18.19 18.53
CA LYS A 18 -5.44 19.62 18.90
C LYS A 18 -4.15 20.25 19.40
N HIS A 19 -3.29 19.45 20.05
CA HIS A 19 -2.00 19.89 20.58
C HIS A 19 -0.87 19.86 19.54
N GLY A 20 -1.16 19.49 18.29
CA GLY A 20 -0.19 19.46 17.19
C GLY A 20 0.53 18.12 17.00
N GLU A 21 0.31 17.18 17.91
CA GLU A 21 0.84 15.80 17.88
C GLU A 21 0.40 15.06 16.62
N LEU A 22 1.32 14.32 16.00
CA LEU A 22 1.00 13.41 14.93
C LEU A 22 0.42 12.12 15.50
N VAL A 23 -0.75 11.72 15.00
CA VAL A 23 -1.50 10.57 15.46
C VAL A 23 -1.80 9.66 14.28
N GLN A 24 -1.54 8.36 14.45
CA GLN A 24 -1.91 7.29 13.52
C GLN A 24 -2.77 6.27 14.24
N GLY A 25 -3.85 5.84 13.59
CA GLY A 25 -4.82 4.97 14.22
C GLY A 25 -5.95 4.59 13.29
N PHE A 26 -7.02 4.03 13.86
CA PHE A 26 -8.24 3.72 13.11
C PHE A 26 -9.43 4.51 13.66
N VAL A 27 -10.37 4.83 12.78
CA VAL A 27 -11.59 5.54 13.14
C VAL A 27 -12.50 4.60 13.93
N GLU A 28 -12.79 4.92 15.18
CA GLU A 28 -13.79 4.19 15.97
C GLU A 28 -15.20 4.69 15.61
N THR A 29 -15.41 6.01 15.67
CA THR A 29 -16.69 6.63 15.33
C THR A 29 -16.50 7.95 14.59
N VAL A 30 -17.48 8.31 13.76
CA VAL A 30 -17.52 9.59 13.05
C VAL A 30 -18.76 10.35 13.50
N ASP A 31 -18.55 11.54 14.05
CA ASP A 31 -19.62 12.50 14.29
C ASP A 31 -19.65 13.52 13.14
N SER A 32 -20.43 13.19 12.10
CA SER A 32 -20.62 14.07 10.95
C SER A 32 -21.33 15.38 11.30
N SER A 33 -22.10 15.42 12.39
CA SER A 33 -22.82 16.64 12.82
C SER A 33 -21.85 17.69 13.37
N ARG A 34 -20.79 17.24 14.05
CA ARG A 34 -19.73 18.09 14.60
C ARG A 34 -18.49 18.20 13.71
N GLY A 35 -18.41 17.38 12.66
CA GLY A 35 -17.26 17.33 11.76
C GLY A 35 -16.00 16.77 12.42
N ILE A 36 -16.15 15.84 13.37
CA ILE A 36 -15.06 15.24 14.15
C ILE A 36 -15.13 13.72 14.03
N ALA A 37 -13.98 13.06 13.98
CA ALA A 37 -13.88 11.62 14.18
C ALA A 37 -13.14 11.29 15.48
N HIS A 38 -13.59 10.24 16.14
CA HIS A 38 -12.87 9.61 17.24
C HIS A 38 -11.95 8.55 16.66
N VAL A 39 -10.66 8.74 16.86
CA VAL A 39 -9.60 7.86 16.34
C VAL A 39 -8.96 7.14 17.52
N PHE A 40 -8.93 5.82 17.48
CA PHE A 40 -8.16 5.03 18.42
C PHE A 40 -6.69 5.06 18.03
N VAL A 41 -5.85 5.62 18.90
CA VAL A 41 -4.45 5.88 18.59
C VAL A 41 -3.61 4.62 18.75
N VAL A 42 -2.96 4.21 17.66
CA VAL A 42 -2.03 3.08 17.63
C VAL A 42 -0.57 3.56 17.71
N LYS A 43 -0.29 4.73 17.14
CA LYS A 43 1.04 5.36 17.18
C LYS A 43 0.91 6.88 17.25
N SER A 44 1.72 7.52 18.07
CA SER A 44 1.81 8.97 18.13
C SER A 44 3.22 9.39 18.55
N ASP A 45 3.58 10.63 18.24
CA ASP A 45 4.77 11.30 18.77
C ASP A 45 4.62 11.70 20.26
N ASN A 46 3.39 11.75 20.78
CA ASN A 46 3.13 11.74 22.21
C ASN A 46 2.76 10.32 22.68
N GLU A 47 3.63 9.71 23.48
CA GLU A 47 3.43 8.37 24.02
C GLU A 47 2.18 8.27 24.91
N GLU A 48 1.77 9.34 25.58
CA GLU A 48 0.57 9.34 26.42
C GLU A 48 -0.74 9.21 25.62
N ALA A 49 -0.71 9.55 24.32
CA ALA A 49 -1.87 9.46 23.45
C ALA A 49 -2.12 8.02 22.96
N ILE A 50 -1.10 7.15 22.99
CA ILE A 50 -1.19 5.77 22.50
C ILE A 50 -2.20 4.97 23.33
N GLY A 51 -3.09 4.25 22.65
CA GLY A 51 -4.17 3.47 23.27
C GLY A 51 -5.36 4.29 23.78
N ARG A 52 -5.39 5.59 23.51
CA ARG A 52 -6.53 6.47 23.85
C ARG A 52 -7.33 6.85 22.61
N LEU A 53 -8.52 7.42 22.83
CA LEU A 53 -9.35 8.00 21.78
C LEU A 53 -9.02 9.48 21.60
N ALA A 54 -8.57 9.85 20.41
CA ALA A 54 -8.34 11.23 20.02
C ALA A 54 -9.50 11.76 19.18
N ALA A 55 -10.09 12.88 19.61
CA ALA A 55 -11.12 13.58 18.85
C ALA A 55 -10.46 14.55 17.86
N ILE A 56 -10.44 14.20 16.57
CA ILE A 56 -9.74 14.94 15.52
C ILE A 56 -10.75 15.47 14.48
N PRO A 57 -10.70 16.77 14.11
CA PRO A 57 -11.55 17.30 13.04
C PRO A 57 -11.32 16.55 11.74
N LEU A 58 -12.39 16.24 11.00
CA LEU A 58 -12.33 15.48 9.75
C LEU A 58 -11.40 16.12 8.71
N GLN A 59 -11.33 17.46 8.69
CA GLN A 59 -10.45 18.23 7.80
C GLN A 59 -8.94 18.03 8.07
N ARG A 60 -8.58 17.51 9.26
CA ARG A 60 -7.20 17.23 9.67
C ARG A 60 -6.87 15.74 9.67
N LEU A 61 -7.78 14.92 9.17
CA LEU A 61 -7.57 13.49 9.00
C LEU A 61 -7.37 13.17 7.54
N GLU A 62 -6.32 12.41 7.28
CA GLU A 62 -6.02 11.82 6.00
C GLU A 62 -6.16 10.31 6.12
N ARG A 63 -6.86 9.69 5.17
CA ARG A 63 -6.93 8.24 5.10
C ARG A 63 -5.54 7.72 4.75
N MET A 64 -5.04 6.78 5.54
CA MET A 64 -3.80 6.11 5.20
C MET A 64 -4.06 5.22 3.98
N SER A 65 -3.27 5.41 2.92
CA SER A 65 -3.25 4.41 1.85
C SER A 65 -2.70 3.13 2.46
N THR A 66 -3.48 2.06 2.43
CA THR A 66 -2.92 0.72 2.54
C THR A 66 -1.95 0.56 1.39
N GLY A 67 -0.65 0.66 1.68
CA GLY A 67 0.39 0.48 0.68
C GLY A 67 0.17 -0.83 -0.04
N THR A 68 0.31 -0.83 -1.35
CA THR A 68 0.46 -2.08 -2.09
C THR A 68 1.82 -2.65 -1.68
N PHE A 69 1.84 -3.92 -1.22
CA PHE A 69 3.08 -4.66 -0.99
C PHE A 69 3.77 -4.94 -2.32
N ASP A 70 4.34 -3.89 -2.89
CA ASP A 70 4.84 -3.92 -4.26
C ASP A 70 6.29 -4.32 -4.37
N ASP A 71 7.02 -4.16 -3.28
CA ASP A 71 8.41 -4.55 -3.13
C ASP A 71 8.53 -6.05 -2.82
N LEU A 72 9.54 -6.69 -3.42
CA LEU A 72 9.80 -8.12 -3.25
C LEU A 72 10.31 -8.42 -1.84
N GLU A 73 11.12 -7.53 -1.26
CA GLU A 73 11.68 -7.70 0.09
C GLU A 73 10.57 -7.69 1.15
N GLN A 74 9.67 -6.70 1.08
CA GLN A 74 8.48 -6.65 1.94
C GLN A 74 7.60 -7.91 1.82
N LEU A 75 7.49 -8.48 0.61
CA LEU A 75 6.71 -9.69 0.42
C LEU A 75 7.38 -10.92 1.05
N HIS A 76 8.72 -10.99 1.04
CA HIS A 76 9.48 -12.01 1.75
C HIS A 76 9.31 -11.90 3.26
N ASP A 77 9.41 -10.71 3.83
CA ASP A 77 9.21 -10.48 5.27
C ASP A 77 7.83 -10.96 5.74
N LEU A 78 6.79 -10.70 4.94
CA LEU A 78 5.42 -11.16 5.24
C LEU A 78 5.28 -12.68 5.13
N ILE A 79 5.98 -13.32 4.19
CA ILE A 79 5.99 -14.78 4.05
C ILE A 79 6.62 -15.41 5.29
N GLU A 80 7.75 -14.89 5.75
CA GLU A 80 8.38 -15.33 6.99
C GLU A 80 7.44 -15.16 8.18
N LEU A 81 6.72 -14.02 8.26
CA LEU A 81 5.73 -13.81 9.32
C LEU A 81 4.60 -14.84 9.26
N ALA A 82 4.09 -15.17 8.06
CA ALA A 82 3.05 -16.19 7.87
C ALA A 82 3.52 -17.59 8.33
N LEU A 83 4.79 -17.92 8.10
CA LEU A 83 5.39 -19.17 8.58
C LEU A 83 5.48 -19.19 10.10
N VAL A 84 5.93 -18.10 10.72
CA VAL A 84 6.03 -17.96 12.19
C VAL A 84 4.65 -18.07 12.85
N THR A 85 3.62 -17.46 12.27
CA THR A 85 2.24 -17.54 12.78
C THR A 85 1.51 -18.83 12.39
N LYS A 86 2.12 -19.67 11.54
CA LYS A 86 1.55 -20.91 10.98
C LYS A 86 0.26 -20.68 10.19
N ASP A 87 0.11 -19.50 9.58
CA ASP A 87 -1.03 -19.18 8.73
C ASP A 87 -0.79 -19.69 7.30
N LYS A 88 -1.25 -20.92 7.04
CA LYS A 88 -1.12 -21.55 5.72
C LYS A 88 -1.86 -20.79 4.63
N ALA A 89 -3.05 -20.24 4.91
CA ALA A 89 -3.85 -19.58 3.90
C ALA A 89 -3.14 -18.30 3.44
N TRP A 90 -2.67 -17.52 4.40
CA TRP A 90 -1.94 -16.28 4.13
C TRP A 90 -0.59 -16.54 3.45
N PHE A 91 0.15 -17.57 3.88
CA PHE A 91 1.40 -17.98 3.21
C PHE A 91 1.19 -18.29 1.72
N MET A 92 0.15 -19.05 1.39
CA MET A 92 -0.15 -19.43 0.00
C MET A 92 -0.50 -18.21 -0.86
N GLU A 93 -1.28 -17.26 -0.31
CA GLU A 93 -1.62 -16.01 -0.99
C GLU A 93 -0.35 -15.17 -1.29
N LEU A 94 0.49 -14.96 -0.29
CA LEU A 94 1.72 -14.16 -0.43
C LEU A 94 2.70 -14.81 -1.41
N THR A 95 2.85 -16.14 -1.36
CA THR A 95 3.75 -16.88 -2.26
C THR A 95 3.25 -16.82 -3.70
N ALA A 96 1.93 -16.93 -3.94
CA ALA A 96 1.37 -16.79 -5.28
C ALA A 96 1.63 -15.39 -5.85
N LYS A 97 1.44 -14.35 -5.03
CA LYS A 97 1.74 -12.96 -5.40
C LYS A 97 3.23 -12.74 -5.71
N LEU A 98 4.12 -13.42 -4.99
CA LEU A 98 5.57 -13.37 -5.22
C LEU A 98 5.92 -13.97 -6.59
N GLN A 99 5.33 -15.11 -6.94
CA GLN A 99 5.52 -15.75 -8.24
C GLN A 99 5.04 -14.87 -9.40
N GLU A 100 3.87 -14.25 -9.27
CA GLU A 100 3.33 -13.31 -10.27
C GLU A 100 4.30 -12.14 -10.52
N LYS A 101 4.84 -11.55 -9.44
CA LYS A 101 5.81 -10.44 -9.56
C LYS A 101 7.13 -10.89 -10.21
N GLN A 102 7.64 -12.08 -9.90
CA GLN A 102 8.85 -12.59 -10.54
C GLN A 102 8.65 -12.85 -12.04
N GLN A 103 7.51 -13.42 -12.43
CA GLN A 103 7.18 -13.67 -13.84
C GLN A 103 7.09 -12.37 -14.64
N THR A 104 6.39 -11.34 -14.11
CA THR A 104 6.29 -10.03 -14.79
C THR A 104 7.64 -9.33 -14.95
N ALA A 105 8.56 -9.51 -13.98
CA ALA A 105 9.93 -9.00 -14.08
C ALA A 105 10.71 -9.70 -15.21
N SER A 106 10.64 -11.04 -15.29
CA SER A 106 11.31 -11.82 -16.35
C SER A 106 10.75 -11.52 -17.75
N GLU A 107 9.45 -11.30 -17.89
CA GLU A 107 8.82 -10.91 -19.16
C GLU A 107 9.23 -9.51 -19.63
N ARG A 108 9.34 -8.54 -18.72
CA ARG A 108 9.85 -7.19 -19.04
C ARG A 108 11.29 -7.26 -19.54
N GLN A 109 12.12 -8.11 -18.94
CA GLN A 109 13.51 -8.28 -19.34
C GLN A 109 13.64 -8.95 -20.72
N SER A 110 12.80 -9.95 -21.03
CA SER A 110 12.79 -10.63 -22.34
C SER A 110 12.27 -9.75 -23.48
N ARG A 111 11.30 -8.85 -23.22
CA ARG A 111 10.86 -7.83 -24.20
C ARG A 111 11.96 -6.79 -24.48
N LYS A 112 12.72 -6.39 -23.46
CA LYS A 112 13.84 -5.46 -23.62
C LYS A 112 14.98 -6.09 -24.44
N THR A 113 15.36 -7.35 -24.18
CA THR A 113 16.38 -8.02 -25.00
C THR A 113 15.93 -8.21 -26.46
N ARG A 114 14.65 -8.49 -26.72
CA ARG A 114 14.10 -8.53 -28.08
C ARG A 114 14.15 -7.18 -28.81
N SER A 115 13.91 -6.06 -28.12
CA SER A 115 14.01 -4.73 -28.74
C SER A 115 15.45 -4.36 -29.08
N PHE A 116 16.42 -4.80 -28.27
CA PHE A 116 17.85 -4.59 -28.53
C PHE A 116 18.39 -5.52 -29.62
N SER A 117 17.87 -6.74 -29.77
CA SER A 117 18.28 -7.68 -30.82
C SER A 117 17.69 -7.37 -32.21
N ALA A 118 16.73 -6.45 -32.32
CA ALA A 118 16.10 -6.08 -33.59
C ALA A 118 16.87 -5.02 -34.41
N ARG A 119 18.05 -4.57 -33.96
CA ARG A 119 18.93 -3.66 -34.72
C ARG A 119 20.21 -4.37 -35.14
N ASN A 120 20.14 -5.11 -36.24
CA ASN A 120 21.34 -5.60 -36.91
C ASN A 120 22.20 -4.41 -37.41
N ARG A 121 23.50 -4.41 -37.08
CA ARG A 121 24.49 -3.39 -37.43
C ARG A 121 24.95 -3.42 -38.90
N LEU A 122 24.11 -3.90 -39.80
CA LEU A 122 24.38 -3.90 -41.25
C LEU A 122 23.29 -3.19 -42.05
N GLY A 123 22.27 -2.61 -41.40
CA GLY A 123 21.32 -1.73 -42.08
C GLY A 123 20.53 -2.36 -43.23
N THR A 124 20.40 -3.69 -43.28
CA THR A 124 19.60 -4.38 -44.29
C THR A 124 18.34 -4.92 -43.63
N SER A 125 17.22 -4.22 -43.84
CA SER A 125 15.90 -4.82 -43.76
C SER A 125 15.84 -5.97 -44.77
N ALA A 126 15.48 -7.16 -44.32
CA ALA A 126 15.18 -8.28 -45.20
C ALA A 126 14.09 -7.86 -46.20
N ILE A 127 14.50 -7.63 -47.43
CA ILE A 127 13.62 -7.49 -48.59
C ILE A 127 13.20 -8.90 -48.94
N TRP A 128 11.93 -9.23 -48.70
CA TRP A 128 11.31 -10.42 -49.27
C TRP A 128 10.83 -10.04 -50.66
N GLU A 129 11.42 -10.65 -51.69
CA GLU A 129 10.86 -10.68 -53.04
C GLU A 129 10.33 -12.10 -53.28
N GLN A 130 9.21 -12.19 -54.01
CA GLN A 130 8.18 -13.24 -54.01
C GLN A 130 8.64 -14.67 -54.23
#